data_AF-A0A151IXA0-F1
#
_entry.id   AF-A0A151IXA0-F1
#
_cell.length_a   1.000
_cell.length_b   1.000
_cell.length_c   1.000
_cell.angle_alpha   90.00
_cell.angle_beta   90.00
_cell.angle_gamma   90.00
#
_symmetry.space_group_name_H-M   'P 1'
#
loop_
_entity.id
_entity.type
_entity.pdbx_description
1 polymer ?
#
loop_
_entity_poly.entity_id
_entity_poly.type
_entity_poly.pdbx_seq_one_letter_code
_entity_poly.pdbx_strand_id
1 'polypeptide(L)'
;MERDLIEQATLLNTREEYVAWEQRCDEFIESLEEQSRIKRPRLSIGNRQSVIACIARLESLKDSVRGRFVHVGAGHGLRWREIETAFESRILTSAVINSNHIEPRRFLEDASEIVLERVQCIMQRYDSIKINTIFNGEFVAGDKRANKSIATRNYELYRYTDLREWYVTRVVEPILTSLEEFQECDSGWALSRILNLAVNANKHNPLRAGCHIKLPR
;
A
#
# COMPACT_ATOMS: atom_id res chain seq x y z
N MET A 1 -18.64 -14.93 -22.20
CA MET A 1 -18.12 -14.29 -20.98
C MET A 1 -16.65 -14.60 -20.78
N GLU A 2 -16.22 -15.87 -20.67
CA GLU A 2 -14.78 -16.22 -20.56
C GLU A 2 -13.89 -15.58 -21.64
N ARG A 3 -14.23 -15.72 -22.93
CA ARG A 3 -13.46 -15.13 -24.03
C ARG A 3 -13.37 -13.59 -23.95
N ASP A 4 -14.44 -12.95 -23.53
CA ASP A 4 -14.49 -11.48 -23.36
C ASP A 4 -13.56 -11.04 -22.22
N LEU A 5 -13.51 -11.78 -21.12
CA LEU A 5 -12.56 -11.52 -20.03
C LEU A 5 -11.10 -11.73 -20.46
N ILE A 6 -10.83 -12.73 -21.31
CA ILE A 6 -9.50 -12.96 -21.89
C ILE A 6 -9.07 -11.80 -22.80
N GLU A 7 -9.95 -11.36 -23.69
CA GLU A 7 -9.67 -10.23 -24.59
C GLU A 7 -9.48 -8.93 -23.79
N GLN A 8 -10.37 -8.65 -22.83
CA GLN A 8 -10.26 -7.49 -21.95
C GLN A 8 -8.94 -7.47 -21.19
N ALA A 9 -8.47 -8.63 -20.71
CA ALA A 9 -7.19 -8.73 -20.01
C ALA A 9 -6.02 -8.19 -20.84
N THR A 10 -6.04 -8.32 -22.16
CA THR A 10 -5.00 -7.76 -23.05
C THR A 10 -5.09 -6.25 -23.24
N LEU A 11 -6.27 -5.67 -23.00
CA LEU A 11 -6.59 -4.26 -23.23
C LEU A 11 -6.56 -3.42 -21.95
N LEU A 12 -6.34 -4.02 -20.78
CA LEU A 12 -6.21 -3.30 -19.52
C LEU A 12 -4.98 -2.38 -19.58
N ASN A 13 -5.19 -1.09 -19.35
CA ASN A 13 -4.13 -0.08 -19.35
C ASN A 13 -4.05 0.66 -18.00
N THR A 14 -5.10 0.59 -17.18
CA THR A 14 -5.17 1.29 -15.88
C THR A 14 -5.46 0.34 -14.73
N ARG A 15 -5.13 0.77 -13.50
CA ARG A 15 -5.39 0.00 -12.28
C ARG A 15 -6.88 -0.10 -12.00
N GLU A 16 -7.64 0.94 -12.31
CA GLU A 16 -9.10 0.98 -12.19
C GLU A 16 -9.76 -0.03 -13.14
N GLU A 17 -9.30 -0.09 -14.39
CA GLU A 17 -9.73 -1.11 -15.35
C GLU A 17 -9.37 -2.52 -14.85
N TYR A 18 -8.17 -2.71 -14.28
CA TYR A 18 -7.78 -3.99 -13.68
C TYR A 18 -8.68 -4.39 -12.52
N VAL A 19 -8.96 -3.50 -11.57
CA VAL A 19 -9.80 -3.81 -10.41
C VAL A 19 -11.23 -4.14 -10.86
N ALA A 20 -11.78 -3.37 -11.79
CA ALA A 20 -13.10 -3.64 -12.37
C ALA A 20 -13.12 -4.98 -13.13
N TRP A 21 -12.05 -5.31 -13.85
CA TRP A 21 -11.90 -6.58 -14.56
C TRP A 21 -11.74 -7.77 -13.60
N GLU A 22 -10.94 -7.63 -12.54
CA GLU A 22 -10.73 -8.65 -11.51
C GLU A 22 -12.04 -8.97 -10.79
N GLN A 23 -12.81 -7.94 -10.42
CA GLN A 23 -14.13 -8.09 -9.83
C GLN A 23 -15.10 -8.84 -10.77
N ARG A 24 -15.09 -8.54 -12.08
CA ARG A 24 -15.91 -9.26 -13.07
C ARG A 24 -15.48 -10.72 -13.25
N CYS A 25 -14.19 -11.02 -13.12
CA CYS A 25 -13.70 -12.40 -13.10
C CYS A 25 -14.24 -13.14 -11.86
N ASP A 26 -14.19 -12.52 -10.68
CA ASP A 26 -14.69 -13.12 -9.43
C ASP A 26 -16.18 -13.40 -9.48
N GLU A 27 -16.99 -12.44 -9.94
CA GLU A 27 -18.44 -12.61 -10.11
C GLU A 27 -18.77 -13.74 -11.10
N PHE A 28 -17.98 -13.87 -12.18
CA PHE A 28 -18.19 -14.93 -13.15
C PHE A 28 -17.79 -16.30 -12.60
N ILE A 29 -16.67 -16.39 -11.87
CA ILE A 29 -16.24 -17.61 -11.18
C ILE A 29 -17.31 -18.04 -10.17
N GLU A 30 -17.83 -17.12 -9.36
CA GLU A 30 -18.89 -17.41 -8.38
C GLU A 30 -20.17 -17.93 -9.06
N SER A 31 -20.56 -17.35 -10.20
CA SER A 31 -21.69 -17.84 -11.00
C SER A 31 -21.48 -19.28 -11.51
N LEU A 32 -20.26 -19.60 -11.97
CA LEU A 32 -19.90 -20.94 -12.43
C LEU A 32 -19.90 -21.95 -11.28
N GLU A 33 -19.40 -21.56 -10.11
CA GLU A 33 -19.44 -22.40 -8.92
C GLU A 33 -20.88 -22.67 -8.46
N GLU A 34 -21.74 -21.66 -8.46
CA GLU A 34 -23.14 -21.82 -8.06
C GLU A 34 -23.90 -22.73 -9.03
N GLN A 35 -23.68 -22.58 -10.35
CA GLN A 35 -24.22 -23.50 -11.35
C GLN A 35 -23.77 -24.95 -11.12
N SER A 36 -22.56 -25.16 -10.60
CA SER A 36 -22.05 -26.49 -10.28
C SER A 36 -22.72 -27.13 -9.05
N ARG A 37 -23.19 -26.30 -8.10
CA ARG A 37 -23.85 -26.71 -6.85
C ARG A 37 -25.32 -27.05 -7.05
N ILE A 38 -25.97 -26.54 -8.10
CA ILE A 38 -27.37 -26.81 -8.42
C ILE A 38 -27.60 -28.32 -8.56
N LYS A 39 -28.43 -28.86 -7.66
CA LYS A 39 -28.68 -30.30 -7.57
C LYS A 39 -29.53 -30.84 -8.72
N ARG A 40 -30.32 -30.00 -9.41
CA ARG A 40 -31.18 -30.37 -10.55
C ARG A 40 -31.45 -29.19 -11.52
N PRO A 41 -31.38 -29.41 -12.84
CA PRO A 41 -30.85 -30.60 -13.52
C PRO A 41 -29.35 -30.72 -13.25
N ARG A 42 -28.86 -31.95 -13.00
CA ARG A 42 -27.43 -32.15 -12.77
C ARG A 42 -26.68 -31.90 -14.07
N LEU A 43 -25.64 -31.07 -14.01
CA LEU A 43 -24.69 -30.93 -15.12
C LEU A 43 -24.13 -32.30 -15.51
N SER A 44 -23.99 -32.54 -16.82
CA SER A 44 -23.30 -33.72 -17.33
C SER A 44 -21.84 -33.73 -16.85
N ILE A 45 -21.21 -34.90 -16.83
CA ILE A 45 -19.79 -35.04 -16.44
C ILE A 45 -18.89 -34.15 -17.32
N GLY A 46 -19.16 -34.11 -18.64
CA GLY A 46 -18.44 -33.25 -19.57
C GLY A 46 -18.60 -31.76 -19.27
N ASN A 47 -19.82 -31.32 -18.92
CA ASN A 47 -20.07 -29.92 -18.57
C ASN A 47 -19.39 -29.54 -17.25
N ARG A 48 -19.37 -30.44 -16.26
CA ARG A 48 -18.65 -30.21 -15.00
C ARG A 48 -17.15 -30.04 -15.23
N GLN A 49 -16.55 -30.91 -16.04
CA GLN A 49 -15.13 -30.81 -16.36
C GLN A 49 -14.81 -29.51 -17.13
N SER A 50 -15.71 -29.10 -18.02
CA SER A 50 -15.60 -27.82 -18.74
C SER A 50 -15.64 -26.60 -17.81
N VAL A 51 -16.53 -26.61 -16.81
CA VAL A 51 -16.62 -25.56 -15.78
C VAL A 51 -15.34 -25.50 -14.94
N ILE A 52 -14.85 -26.65 -14.46
CA ILE A 52 -13.59 -26.72 -13.69
C ILE A 52 -12.41 -26.16 -14.50
N ALA A 53 -12.32 -26.54 -15.78
CA ALA A 53 -11.28 -26.04 -16.67
C ALA A 53 -11.40 -24.52 -16.91
N CYS A 54 -12.63 -23.99 -17.00
CA CYS A 54 -12.88 -22.55 -17.14
C CYS A 54 -12.42 -21.78 -15.90
N ILE A 55 -12.77 -22.24 -14.69
CA ILE A 55 -12.35 -21.62 -13.43
C ILE A 55 -10.82 -21.61 -13.32
N ALA A 56 -10.17 -22.75 -13.58
CA ALA A 56 -8.71 -22.86 -13.51
C ALA A 56 -8.00 -21.91 -14.50
N ARG A 57 -8.54 -21.74 -15.72
CA ARG A 57 -7.98 -20.79 -16.71
C ARG A 57 -8.15 -19.34 -16.26
N LEU A 58 -9.30 -18.98 -15.68
CA LEU A 58 -9.55 -17.63 -15.20
C LEU A 58 -8.67 -17.28 -14.00
N GLU A 59 -8.50 -18.19 -13.04
CA GLU A 59 -7.57 -18.00 -11.91
C GLU A 59 -6.12 -17.84 -12.39
N SER A 60 -5.68 -18.72 -13.30
CA SER A 60 -4.34 -18.62 -13.88
C SER A 60 -4.14 -17.31 -14.67
N LEU A 61 -5.18 -16.83 -15.36
CA LEU A 61 -5.14 -15.55 -16.06
C LEU A 61 -5.07 -14.39 -15.08
N LYS A 62 -5.88 -14.40 -14.01
CA LYS A 62 -5.83 -13.41 -12.94
C LYS A 62 -4.42 -13.32 -12.38
N ASP A 63 -3.79 -14.44 -12.01
CA ASP A 63 -2.41 -14.45 -11.52
C ASP A 63 -1.39 -13.90 -12.52
N SER A 64 -1.54 -14.20 -13.81
CA SER A 64 -0.67 -13.67 -14.87
C SER A 64 -0.83 -12.15 -15.06
N VAL A 65 -2.07 -11.65 -15.01
CA VAL A 65 -2.39 -10.23 -15.15
C VAL A 65 -2.03 -9.47 -13.88
N ARG A 66 -2.16 -10.11 -12.72
CA ARG A 66 -1.82 -9.58 -11.40
C ARG A 66 -0.40 -9.05 -11.38
N GLY A 67 0.57 -9.70 -12.02
CA GLY A 67 1.94 -9.18 -12.10
C GLY A 67 2.09 -7.82 -12.80
N ARG A 68 1.15 -7.43 -13.68
CA ARG A 68 1.14 -6.12 -14.37
C ARG A 68 0.53 -5.00 -13.52
N PHE A 69 -0.35 -5.32 -12.58
CA PHE A 69 -1.15 -4.33 -11.85
C PHE A 69 -0.99 -4.39 -10.33
N VAL A 70 -0.66 -5.56 -9.77
CA VAL A 70 -0.03 -5.71 -8.46
C VAL A 70 1.44 -5.40 -8.66
N HIS A 71 1.75 -4.12 -8.50
CA HIS A 71 3.09 -3.56 -8.58
C HIS A 71 4.12 -4.42 -7.83
N VAL A 72 4.95 -5.14 -8.59
CA VAL A 72 6.40 -4.97 -8.42
C VAL A 72 6.65 -3.50 -8.73
N GLY A 73 6.59 -2.70 -7.67
CA GLY A 73 7.10 -1.35 -7.58
C GLY A 73 7.15 -0.49 -8.84
N ALA A 74 6.27 0.52 -8.89
CA ALA A 74 6.28 1.72 -9.73
C ALA A 74 7.46 1.82 -10.69
N GLY A 75 7.18 2.06 -11.98
CA GLY A 75 8.16 2.32 -13.07
C GLY A 75 9.22 3.42 -12.78
N HIS A 76 9.17 3.98 -11.59
CA HIS A 76 10.12 4.85 -10.94
C HIS A 76 11.22 4.10 -10.14
N GLY A 77 11.23 2.77 -10.05
CA GLY A 77 12.25 2.02 -9.30
C GLY A 77 12.01 1.94 -7.78
N LEU A 78 10.74 2.06 -7.36
CA LEU A 78 10.33 2.04 -5.94
C LEU A 78 9.57 0.77 -5.59
N ARG A 79 9.94 0.04 -4.54
CA ARG A 79 9.25 -1.22 -4.16
C ARG A 79 8.63 -1.17 -2.77
N TRP A 80 7.35 -1.48 -2.65
CA TRP A 80 6.72 -1.73 -1.34
C TRP A 80 7.18 -3.04 -0.72
N ARG A 81 7.54 -3.02 0.56
CA ARG A 81 7.88 -4.21 1.33
C ARG A 81 7.30 -4.14 2.73
N GLU A 82 6.51 -5.14 3.10
CA GLU A 82 6.08 -5.35 4.48
C GLU A 82 7.24 -5.90 5.31
N ILE A 83 7.36 -5.42 6.55
CA ILE A 83 8.43 -5.76 7.48
C ILE A 83 7.76 -6.30 8.74
N GLU A 84 8.06 -7.55 9.07
CA GLU A 84 7.58 -8.16 10.31
C GLU A 84 8.19 -7.46 11.52
N THR A 85 7.33 -6.96 12.41
CA THR A 85 7.75 -6.32 13.66
C THR A 85 6.86 -6.77 14.81
N ALA A 86 7.47 -7.11 15.96
CA ALA A 86 6.76 -7.63 17.14
C ALA A 86 6.17 -6.53 18.04
N PHE A 87 5.35 -5.64 17.49
CA PHE A 87 4.65 -4.61 18.27
C PHE A 87 3.16 -4.95 18.40
N GLU A 88 2.69 -5.13 19.63
CA GLU A 88 1.35 -5.66 19.94
C GLU A 88 0.17 -4.82 19.39
N SER A 89 0.38 -3.52 19.16
CA SER A 89 -0.63 -2.59 18.61
C SER A 89 -0.43 -2.22 17.14
N ARG A 90 0.61 -2.79 16.49
CA ARG A 90 1.01 -2.47 15.12
C ARG A 90 0.14 -3.22 14.13
N ILE A 91 -0.56 -2.48 13.28
CA ILE A 91 -1.31 -3.03 12.15
C ILE A 91 -0.34 -3.37 11.02
N LEU A 92 0.56 -2.44 10.70
CA LEU A 92 1.50 -2.59 9.61
C LEU A 92 2.80 -1.83 9.88
N THR A 93 3.92 -2.49 9.64
CA THR A 93 5.21 -1.85 9.40
C THR A 93 5.63 -2.21 7.98
N SER A 94 5.96 -1.19 7.19
CA SER A 94 6.27 -1.37 5.78
C SER A 94 7.24 -0.30 5.31
N ALA A 95 7.83 -0.48 4.13
CA ALA A 95 8.72 0.51 3.54
C ALA A 95 8.59 0.56 2.02
N VAL A 96 8.64 1.78 1.48
CA VAL A 96 8.93 2.05 0.07
C VAL A 96 10.45 2.05 -0.09
N ILE A 97 10.99 1.01 -0.71
CA ILE A 97 12.42 0.83 -0.94
C ILE A 97 12.84 1.61 -2.19
N ASN A 98 13.85 2.46 -2.05
CA ASN A 98 14.41 3.22 -3.16
C ASN A 98 15.50 2.44 -3.91
N SER A 99 15.46 2.46 -5.25
CA SER A 99 16.52 1.87 -6.09
C SER A 99 17.39 2.90 -6.82
N ASN A 100 16.83 4.06 -7.15
CA ASN A 100 17.40 4.97 -8.17
C ASN A 100 17.20 6.48 -7.87
N HIS A 101 16.39 6.85 -6.89
CA HIS A 101 16.16 8.27 -6.59
C HIS A 101 17.32 8.88 -5.82
N ILE A 102 17.70 10.08 -6.24
CA ILE A 102 18.71 10.92 -5.58
C ILE A 102 18.03 12.13 -4.94
N GLU A 103 17.05 12.72 -5.61
CA GLU A 103 16.33 13.92 -5.14
C GLU A 103 15.21 13.54 -4.16
N PRO A 104 15.22 14.05 -2.91
CA PRO A 104 14.21 13.71 -1.90
C PRO A 104 12.79 14.04 -2.29
N ARG A 105 12.57 15.21 -2.92
CA ARG A 105 11.23 15.66 -3.35
C ARG A 105 10.62 14.67 -4.34
N ARG A 106 11.33 14.37 -5.43
CA ARG A 106 10.87 13.40 -6.43
C ARG A 106 10.63 12.02 -5.84
N PHE A 107 11.53 11.56 -4.96
CA PHE A 107 11.34 10.29 -4.27
C PHE A 107 10.03 10.24 -3.48
N LEU A 108 9.72 11.30 -2.73
CA LEU A 108 8.49 11.37 -1.93
C LEU A 108 7.25 11.51 -2.83
N GLU A 109 7.31 12.31 -3.89
CA GLU A 109 6.23 12.46 -4.85
C GLU A 109 5.92 11.14 -5.57
N ASP A 110 6.94 10.42 -6.05
CA ASP A 110 6.78 9.12 -6.72
C ASP A 110 6.37 8.01 -5.73
N ALA A 111 6.79 8.09 -4.47
CA ALA A 111 6.34 7.19 -3.42
C ALA A 111 4.88 7.41 -3.02
N SER A 112 4.29 8.57 -3.34
CA SER A 112 2.94 8.93 -2.91
C SER A 112 1.89 7.92 -3.37
N GLU A 113 1.92 7.51 -4.64
CA GLU A 113 0.95 6.57 -5.20
C GLU A 113 0.93 5.26 -4.42
N ILE A 114 2.12 4.69 -4.16
CA ILE A 114 2.28 3.44 -3.41
C ILE A 114 1.77 3.60 -1.98
N VAL A 115 2.13 4.68 -1.30
CA VAL A 115 1.73 4.89 0.10
C VAL A 115 0.22 5.10 0.20
N LEU A 116 -0.36 5.92 -0.67
CA LEU A 116 -1.79 6.23 -0.68
C LEU A 116 -2.63 4.97 -0.92
N GLU A 117 -2.28 4.16 -1.92
CA GLU A 117 -2.97 2.89 -2.20
C GLU A 117 -2.97 1.99 -0.96
N ARG A 118 -1.79 1.82 -0.33
CA ARG A 118 -1.63 0.90 0.82
C ARG A 118 -2.34 1.41 2.06
N VAL A 119 -2.29 2.71 2.33
CA VAL A 119 -3.00 3.33 3.47
C VAL A 119 -4.51 3.23 3.27
N GLN A 120 -5.01 3.44 2.05
CA GLN A 120 -6.43 3.28 1.73
C GLN A 120 -6.91 1.85 2.01
N CYS A 121 -6.14 0.82 1.63
CA CYS A 121 -6.46 -0.58 1.94
C CYS A 121 -6.56 -0.84 3.45
N ILE A 122 -5.68 -0.24 4.26
CA ILE A 122 -5.75 -0.36 5.73
C ILE A 122 -7.03 0.28 6.25
N MET A 123 -7.38 1.46 5.75
CA MET A 123 -8.54 2.22 6.20
C MET A 123 -9.89 1.60 5.81
N GLN A 124 -9.92 0.73 4.80
CA GLN A 124 -11.10 -0.11 4.52
C GLN A 124 -11.38 -1.13 5.64
N ARG A 125 -10.34 -1.56 6.37
CA ARG A 125 -10.44 -2.57 7.42
C ARG A 125 -10.53 -1.98 8.83
N TYR A 126 -10.02 -0.76 9.02
CA TYR A 126 -9.97 -0.09 10.32
C TYR A 126 -10.56 1.33 10.23
N ASP A 127 -11.55 1.63 11.08
CA ASP A 127 -12.25 2.93 11.08
C ASP A 127 -11.35 4.13 11.41
N SER A 128 -10.29 3.87 12.18
CA SER A 128 -9.27 4.86 12.49
C SER A 128 -7.92 4.20 12.74
N ILE A 129 -6.87 4.87 12.29
CA ILE A 129 -5.49 4.43 12.48
C ILE A 129 -4.61 5.59 12.91
N LYS A 130 -3.51 5.27 13.61
CA LYS A 130 -2.45 6.22 13.93
C LYS A 130 -1.23 5.88 13.09
N ILE A 131 -0.92 6.76 12.15
CA ILE A 131 0.12 6.56 11.15
C ILE A 131 1.32 7.48 11.42
N ASN A 132 2.52 6.99 11.20
CA ASN A 132 3.68 7.86 10.98
C ASN A 132 4.55 7.31 9.86
N THR A 133 5.41 8.17 9.33
CA THR A 133 6.36 7.86 8.28
C THR A 133 7.78 8.18 8.74
N ILE A 134 8.75 7.44 8.24
CA ILE A 134 10.15 7.62 8.59
C ILE A 134 10.97 7.60 7.31
N PHE A 135 11.54 8.74 6.94
CA PHE A 135 12.51 8.83 5.87
C PHE A 135 13.86 8.34 6.36
N ASN A 136 14.45 7.38 5.66
CA ASN A 136 15.76 6.83 5.97
C ASN A 136 16.74 7.19 4.85
N GLY A 137 17.83 7.83 5.23
CA GLY A 137 18.89 8.24 4.32
C GLY A 137 20.27 7.92 4.87
N GLU A 138 21.21 7.76 3.97
CA GLU A 138 22.63 7.79 4.28
C GLU A 138 23.11 9.24 4.14
N PHE A 139 23.88 9.69 5.13
CA PHE A 139 24.42 11.04 5.18
C PHE A 139 25.93 10.98 5.31
N VAL A 140 26.61 11.98 4.76
CA VAL A 140 28.06 12.11 4.78
C VAL A 140 28.49 13.47 5.33
N ALA A 141 29.55 13.48 6.14
CA ALA A 141 30.18 14.69 6.67
C ALA A 141 31.69 14.50 6.69
N GLY A 142 32.39 15.09 5.72
CA GLY A 142 33.81 14.81 5.49
C GLY A 142 34.05 13.34 5.14
N ASP A 143 34.85 12.65 5.96
CA ASP A 143 35.14 11.21 5.84
C ASP A 143 34.10 10.31 6.54
N LYS A 144 33.17 10.91 7.30
CA LYS A 144 32.15 10.18 8.06
C LYS A 144 30.95 9.87 7.19
N ARG A 145 30.38 8.68 7.40
CA ARG A 145 29.14 8.21 6.77
C ARG A 145 28.25 7.58 7.83
N ALA A 146 26.97 7.92 7.84
CA ALA A 146 26.02 7.39 8.81
C ALA A 146 24.61 7.30 8.22
N ASN A 147 23.87 6.27 8.62
CA ASN A 147 22.44 6.17 8.34
C ASN A 147 21.69 7.00 9.38
N LYS A 148 20.83 7.90 8.92
CA LYS A 148 19.99 8.76 9.77
C LYS A 148 18.54 8.67 9.31
N SER A 149 17.64 8.99 10.25
CA SER A 149 16.21 8.88 10.06
C SER A 149 15.52 10.17 10.44
N ILE A 150 14.54 10.58 9.63
CA ILE A 150 13.65 11.72 9.89
C ILE A 150 12.24 11.14 10.02
N ALA A 151 11.70 11.18 11.24
CA ALA A 151 10.38 10.64 11.54
C ALA A 151 9.34 11.76 11.58
N THR A 152 8.22 11.55 10.91
CA THR A 152 7.07 12.44 11.04
C THR A 152 6.34 12.18 12.36
N ARG A 153 5.60 13.19 12.82
CA ARG A 153 4.73 13.03 13.98
C ARG A 153 3.62 12.04 13.64
N ASN A 154 3.18 11.31 14.65
CA ASN A 154 2.01 10.46 14.47
C ASN A 154 0.79 11.31 14.11
N TYR A 155 0.05 10.85 13.11
CA TYR A 155 -1.18 11.46 12.62
C TYR A 155 -2.33 10.47 12.72
N GLU A 156 -3.51 10.97 13.05
CA GLU A 156 -4.72 10.15 13.15
C GLU A 156 -5.47 10.25 11.83
N LEU A 157 -5.65 9.11 11.16
CA LEU A 157 -6.43 9.01 9.93
C LEU A 157 -7.80 8.40 10.24
N TYR A 158 -8.83 8.99 9.67
CA TYR A 158 -10.21 8.54 9.74
C TYR A 158 -10.72 8.24 8.33
N ARG A 159 -11.78 7.44 8.21
CA ARG A 159 -12.33 6.96 6.93
C ARG A 159 -12.46 8.00 5.81
N TYR A 160 -12.74 9.26 6.15
CA TYR A 160 -12.96 10.36 5.20
C TYR A 160 -11.80 11.36 5.12
N THR A 161 -10.64 11.06 5.70
CA THR A 161 -9.46 11.93 5.59
C THR A 161 -9.00 11.98 4.13
N ASP A 162 -8.74 13.19 3.63
CA ASP A 162 -8.07 13.36 2.33
C ASP A 162 -6.62 12.89 2.45
N LEU A 163 -6.35 11.72 1.87
CA LEU A 163 -5.03 11.11 1.93
C LEU A 163 -3.99 11.88 1.11
N ARG A 164 -4.37 12.55 0.03
CA ARG A 164 -3.44 13.34 -0.78
C ARG A 164 -2.99 14.58 0.00
N GLU A 165 -3.95 15.30 0.58
CA GLU A 165 -3.67 16.44 1.45
C GLU A 165 -2.82 16.00 2.66
N TRP A 166 -3.17 14.90 3.31
CA TRP A 166 -2.38 14.34 4.41
C TRP A 166 -0.94 14.05 3.97
N TYR A 167 -0.75 13.37 2.84
CA TYR A 167 0.58 12.99 2.39
C TYR A 167 1.45 14.21 2.12
N VAL A 168 0.92 15.22 1.44
CA VAL A 168 1.67 16.46 1.16
C VAL A 168 2.00 17.19 2.47
N THR A 169 1.00 17.51 3.28
CA THR A 169 1.15 18.40 4.45
C THR A 169 1.79 17.73 5.67
N ARG A 170 1.71 16.39 5.78
CA ARG A 170 2.19 15.64 6.95
C ARG A 170 3.36 14.71 6.66
N VAL A 171 3.64 14.41 5.39
CA VAL A 171 4.77 13.57 4.98
C VAL A 171 5.78 14.38 4.17
N VAL A 172 5.38 14.90 3.02
CA VAL A 172 6.32 15.57 2.08
C VAL A 172 6.92 16.82 2.70
N GLU A 173 6.10 17.80 3.06
CA GLU A 173 6.59 19.09 3.56
C GLU A 173 7.44 18.94 4.82
N PRO A 174 7.01 18.23 5.89
CA PRO A 174 7.81 18.14 7.10
C PRO A 174 9.15 17.42 6.88
N ILE A 175 9.20 16.39 6.04
CA ILE A 175 10.46 15.69 5.75
C ILE A 175 11.42 16.60 4.99
N LEU A 176 10.93 17.33 3.98
CA LEU A 176 11.76 18.25 3.19
C LEU A 176 12.28 19.40 4.06
N THR A 177 11.43 20.02 4.88
CA THR A 177 11.87 21.05 5.83
C THR A 177 12.92 20.52 6.80
N SER A 178 12.71 19.33 7.39
CA SER A 178 13.71 18.72 8.27
C SER A 178 15.02 18.37 7.54
N LEU A 179 14.97 18.01 6.26
CA LEU A 179 16.18 17.76 5.46
C LEU A 179 16.95 19.05 5.15
N GLU A 180 16.26 20.14 4.88
CA GLU A 180 16.85 21.47 4.67
C GLU A 180 17.51 21.94 5.97
N GLU A 181 16.78 21.95 7.08
CA GLU A 181 17.30 22.33 8.41
C GLU A 181 18.53 21.50 8.79
N PHE A 182 18.49 20.18 8.55
CA PHE A 182 19.58 19.28 8.89
C PHE A 182 20.86 19.56 8.10
N GLN A 183 20.74 20.01 6.85
CA GLN A 183 21.87 20.31 5.97
C GLN A 183 22.40 21.74 6.17
N GLU A 184 21.54 22.71 6.45
CA GLU A 184 21.89 24.13 6.54
C GLU A 184 22.45 24.54 7.91
N CYS A 185 22.10 23.86 9.01
CA CYS A 185 22.48 24.27 10.37
C CYS A 185 23.94 23.93 10.77
N ASP A 186 24.92 24.11 9.87
CA ASP A 186 26.36 23.83 10.08
C ASP A 186 26.68 22.40 10.58
N SER A 187 25.75 21.46 10.42
CA SER A 187 25.94 20.08 10.87
C SER A 187 27.09 19.37 10.11
N GLY A 188 27.42 19.90 8.93
CA GLY A 188 28.37 19.34 7.98
C GLY A 188 27.87 18.07 7.29
N TRP A 189 26.64 17.64 7.56
CA TRP A 189 26.05 16.43 6.99
C TRP A 189 25.23 16.76 5.74
N ALA A 190 25.59 16.14 4.62
CA ALA A 190 24.80 16.16 3.40
C ALA A 190 24.16 14.78 3.18
N LEU A 191 22.96 14.75 2.62
CA LEU A 191 22.33 13.51 2.19
C LEU A 191 23.11 12.93 1.00
N SER A 192 23.63 11.70 1.13
CA SER A 192 24.32 10.99 0.04
C SER A 192 23.41 10.03 -0.72
N ARG A 193 22.51 9.35 -0.01
CA ARG A 193 21.63 8.33 -0.61
C ARG A 193 20.32 8.21 0.13
N ILE A 194 19.23 8.14 -0.62
CA ILE A 194 17.91 7.80 -0.09
C ILE A 194 17.80 6.29 0.01
N LEU A 195 17.46 5.76 1.19
CA LEU A 195 17.33 4.32 1.42
C LEU A 195 15.88 3.87 1.25
N ASN A 196 14.96 4.46 2.01
CA ASN A 196 13.55 4.11 1.98
C ASN A 196 12.68 5.14 2.72
N LEU A 197 11.38 5.04 2.50
CA LEU A 197 10.34 5.66 3.34
C LEU A 197 9.60 4.55 4.08
N ALA A 198 9.80 4.43 5.39
CA ALA A 198 9.03 3.50 6.21
C ALA A 198 7.66 4.10 6.56
N VAL A 199 6.63 3.25 6.59
CA VAL A 199 5.26 3.59 6.94
C VAL A 199 4.82 2.65 8.06
N ASN A 200 4.40 3.25 9.17
CA ASN A 200 3.92 2.54 10.34
C ASN A 200 2.47 2.90 10.62
N ALA A 201 1.58 1.91 10.64
CA ALA A 201 0.19 2.08 11.01
C ALA A 201 -0.11 1.32 12.30
N ASN A 202 -0.64 2.02 13.30
CA ASN A 202 -1.08 1.42 14.57
C ASN A 202 -2.59 1.53 14.69
N LYS A 203 -3.19 0.59 15.43
CA LYS A 203 -4.62 0.66 15.74
C LYS A 203 -4.90 1.90 16.59
N HIS A 204 -5.81 2.75 16.12
CA HIS A 204 -6.30 3.87 16.90
C HIS A 204 -7.66 3.53 17.51
N ASN A 205 -7.85 3.87 18.78
CA ASN A 205 -9.14 3.75 19.45
C ASN A 205 -9.47 5.10 20.09
N PRO A 206 -10.28 5.94 19.42
CA PRO A 206 -10.58 7.29 19.89
C PRO A 206 -11.38 7.28 21.22
N LEU A 207 -12.04 6.17 21.55
CA LEU A 207 -12.82 5.99 22.78
C LEU A 207 -11.97 5.55 23.99
N ARG A 208 -10.68 5.27 23.79
CA ARG A 208 -9.73 4.92 24.86
C ARG A 208 -8.96 6.13 25.40
N ALA A 209 -9.50 7.33 25.28
CA ALA A 209 -9.10 8.42 26.17
C ALA A 209 -9.50 8.00 27.59
N GLY A 210 -8.53 7.78 28.48
CA GLY A 210 -8.79 7.38 29.86
C GLY A 210 -9.66 8.43 30.54
N CYS A 211 -10.98 8.18 30.60
CA CYS A 211 -11.91 9.03 31.31
C CYS A 211 -11.63 8.86 32.81
N HIS A 212 -10.90 9.81 33.40
CA HIS A 212 -10.85 9.97 34.85
C HIS A 212 -12.18 10.58 35.30
N ILE A 213 -13.20 9.74 35.44
CA ILE A 213 -14.41 10.11 36.17
C ILE A 213 -14.03 10.18 37.64
N LYS A 214 -13.90 11.39 38.20
CA LYS A 214 -13.82 11.56 39.65
C LYS A 214 -15.20 11.21 40.22
N LEU A 215 -15.29 10.09 40.93
CA LEU A 215 -16.47 9.77 41.73
C LEU A 215 -16.50 10.72 42.95
N PRO A 216 -17.67 11.27 43.32
CA PRO A 216 -17.82 12.02 44.57
C PRO A 216 -17.55 11.10 45.77
N ARG A 217 -16.96 11.67 46.82
CA ARG A 217 -16.72 11.01 48.11
C ARG A 217 -18.01 10.85 48.90
#